data_AF-A0A358M5I5-F1
#
_entry.id   AF-A0A358M5I5-F1
#
_cell.length_a   1.000
_cell.length_b   1.000
_cell.length_c   1.000
_cell.angle_alpha   90.00
_cell.angle_beta   90.00
_cell.angle_gamma   90.00
#
_symmetry.space_group_name_H-M   'P 1'
#
loop_
_entity.id
_entity.type
_entity.pdbx_description
1 polymer ?
#
loop_
_entity_poly.entity_id
_entity_poly.type
_entity_poly.pdbx_seq_one_letter_code
_entity_poly.pdbx_strand_id
1 'polypeptide(L)'
;MEKVLKAQWNPKKKSEEKVFENITFETAVRGLDILYRSGGGAYELDVCVDGRTVAVAALTGTAGYRDLETVHAEIPPIEPGTHTVSFRTDGNPYVEEFVFTESSYKENAGAYEPAEPCFRETDNDLITATDSLGRTLPGIEECGEPKKRFVGLFYWTWRNQNVKIEPTNLSKVLREHPDAEYDIHHPAWKEHESVHWNEPLYGFYRNDDPYVLRKHAQYFANAGVDALFFDTTNGSLVWKDAYMALLEEFHKARLDGIKTPQVAFIMNFGPMPSTLHMLRSLYQDLYKPGLYRDLWFLWEGKPLVLAYPEAIPQEGKSDFDTALLNEIRSFFTFRPPQPMYAGGPRR
;
A
#
# COMPACT_ATOMS: atom_id res chain seq x y z
N MET A 1 -24.67 11.59 16.38
CA MET A 1 -23.99 11.18 17.63
C MET A 1 -23.26 9.87 17.37
N GLU A 2 -21.96 9.78 17.67
CA GLU A 2 -21.18 8.57 17.41
C GLU A 2 -21.52 7.46 18.43
N LYS A 3 -21.62 6.21 17.97
CA LYS A 3 -21.84 5.05 18.84
C LYS A 3 -20.54 4.27 18.99
N VAL A 4 -19.92 4.38 20.16
CA VAL A 4 -18.66 3.69 20.50
C VAL A 4 -18.94 2.35 21.16
N LEU A 5 -18.35 1.28 20.64
CA LEU A 5 -18.33 -0.07 21.21
C LEU A 5 -16.89 -0.43 21.61
N LYS A 6 -16.59 -0.38 22.91
CA LYS A 6 -15.28 -0.81 23.44
C LYS A 6 -15.14 -2.32 23.27
N ALA A 7 -14.11 -2.76 22.55
CA ALA A 7 -13.94 -4.15 22.16
C ALA A 7 -12.86 -4.87 22.99
N GLN A 8 -11.68 -4.25 23.11
CA GLN A 8 -10.46 -4.84 23.70
C GLN A 8 -10.31 -6.31 23.31
N TRP A 9 -10.44 -6.55 22.00
CA TRP A 9 -10.63 -7.87 21.43
C TRP A 9 -9.36 -8.33 20.70
N ASN A 10 -8.93 -9.56 20.98
CA ASN A 10 -7.76 -10.18 20.37
C ASN A 10 -8.14 -11.61 19.97
N PRO A 11 -8.66 -11.83 18.76
CA PRO A 11 -9.14 -13.13 18.33
C PRO A 11 -7.95 -14.09 18.21
N LYS A 12 -7.96 -15.14 19.04
CA LYS A 12 -6.86 -16.13 19.08
C LYS A 12 -7.05 -17.27 18.08
N LYS A 13 -8.26 -17.42 17.54
CA LYS A 13 -8.62 -18.44 16.56
C LYS A 13 -9.27 -17.77 15.36
N LYS A 14 -9.01 -18.30 14.16
CA LYS A 14 -9.83 -17.99 12.97
C LYS A 14 -11.29 -18.23 13.35
N SER A 15 -12.18 -17.28 13.05
CA SER A 15 -13.64 -17.32 13.33
C SER A 15 -14.12 -17.09 14.77
N GLU A 16 -13.28 -16.55 15.66
CA GLU A 16 -13.81 -15.96 16.91
C GLU A 16 -14.72 -14.77 16.56
N GLU A 17 -15.87 -14.66 17.22
CA GLU A 17 -16.86 -13.62 16.98
C GLU A 17 -17.00 -12.73 18.22
N LYS A 18 -16.89 -11.41 18.02
CA LYS A 18 -17.15 -10.42 19.08
C LYS A 18 -18.58 -9.91 18.93
N VAL A 19 -19.44 -10.23 19.91
CA VAL A 19 -20.88 -9.87 19.90
C VAL A 19 -21.16 -8.74 20.88
N PHE A 20 -22.01 -7.81 20.45
CA PHE A 20 -22.56 -6.71 21.24
C PHE A 20 -24.09 -6.73 21.11
N GLU A 21 -24.78 -7.05 22.20
CA GLU A 21 -26.24 -7.13 22.24
C GLU A 21 -26.87 -5.80 22.65
N ASN A 22 -28.12 -5.59 22.24
CA ASN A 22 -28.94 -4.43 22.63
C ASN A 22 -28.28 -3.08 22.29
N ILE A 23 -27.63 -2.99 21.14
CA ILE A 23 -27.01 -1.76 20.65
C ILE A 23 -28.08 -0.88 20.01
N THR A 24 -28.45 0.19 20.71
CA THR A 24 -29.38 1.19 20.20
C THR A 24 -28.67 2.29 19.41
N PHE A 25 -29.10 2.50 18.16
CA PHE A 25 -28.76 3.65 17.32
C PHE A 25 -29.94 4.64 17.32
N GLU A 26 -29.69 5.90 17.70
CA GLU A 26 -30.71 6.95 17.71
C GLU A 26 -30.95 7.55 16.31
N THR A 27 -29.93 7.48 15.47
CA THR A 27 -29.90 7.96 14.08
C THR A 27 -29.35 6.86 13.18
N ALA A 28 -29.61 6.97 11.88
CA ALA A 28 -29.06 6.02 10.92
C ALA A 28 -27.53 6.19 10.84
N VAL A 29 -26.79 5.08 10.92
CA VAL A 29 -25.32 5.06 10.80
C VAL A 29 -24.92 4.39 9.48
N ARG A 30 -23.83 4.87 8.86
CA ARG A 30 -23.37 4.38 7.54
C ARG A 30 -21.85 4.27 7.41
N GLY A 31 -21.11 4.61 8.46
CA GLY A 31 -19.67 4.46 8.55
C GLY A 31 -19.27 3.68 9.80
N LEU A 32 -18.09 3.08 9.76
CA LEU A 32 -17.49 2.36 10.85
C LEU A 32 -16.00 2.68 10.93
N ASP A 33 -15.60 3.41 11.97
CA ASP A 33 -14.20 3.54 12.35
C ASP A 33 -13.79 2.39 13.27
N ILE A 34 -12.64 1.80 12.97
CA ILE A 34 -12.10 0.65 13.68
C ILE A 34 -10.73 1.06 14.20
N LEU A 35 -10.59 1.15 15.53
CA LEU A 35 -9.32 1.39 16.18
C LEU A 35 -8.66 0.05 16.49
N TYR A 36 -7.58 -0.28 15.80
CA TYR A 36 -6.95 -1.60 15.87
C TYR A 36 -5.43 -1.52 15.75
N ARG A 37 -4.77 -2.65 15.98
CA ARG A 37 -3.39 -2.89 15.57
C ARG A 37 -3.29 -4.33 15.12
N SER A 38 -2.49 -4.61 14.10
CA SER A 38 -2.33 -5.97 13.60
C SER A 38 -0.86 -6.30 13.38
N GLY A 39 -0.56 -7.61 13.27
CA GLY A 39 0.68 -8.05 12.64
C GLY A 39 0.64 -7.73 11.14
N GLY A 40 1.77 -7.81 10.44
CA GLY A 40 1.84 -7.47 9.01
C GLY A 40 0.85 -8.23 8.14
N GLY A 41 0.23 -7.53 7.18
CA GLY A 41 -0.61 -8.13 6.13
C GLY A 41 -2.00 -7.53 6.09
N ALA A 42 -2.80 -7.89 5.08
CA ALA A 42 -4.19 -7.49 4.97
C ALA A 42 -5.13 -8.67 5.30
N TYR A 43 -6.22 -8.35 6.01
CA TYR A 43 -7.23 -9.30 6.53
C TYR A 43 -8.63 -8.73 6.35
N GLU A 44 -9.63 -9.61 6.33
CA GLU A 44 -11.04 -9.21 6.28
C GLU A 44 -11.66 -9.22 7.68
N LEU A 45 -12.47 -8.20 7.95
CA LEU A 45 -13.34 -8.10 9.12
C LEU A 45 -14.79 -8.01 8.64
N ASP A 46 -15.54 -9.09 8.84
CA ASP A 46 -16.98 -9.13 8.62
C ASP A 46 -17.67 -8.30 9.69
N VAL A 47 -18.55 -7.40 9.24
CA VAL A 47 -19.46 -6.62 10.08
C VAL A 47 -20.84 -7.26 9.98
N CYS A 48 -21.37 -7.72 11.10
CA CYS A 48 -22.64 -8.39 11.18
C CYS A 48 -23.67 -7.57 11.97
N VAL A 49 -24.91 -7.55 11.48
CA VAL A 49 -26.06 -6.94 12.15
C VAL A 49 -27.21 -7.95 12.16
N ASP A 50 -27.78 -8.20 13.33
CA ASP A 50 -28.88 -9.14 13.57
C ASP A 50 -28.62 -10.53 12.96
N GLY A 51 -27.38 -11.01 13.12
CA GLY A 51 -26.93 -12.34 12.69
C GLY A 51 -26.58 -12.46 11.20
N ARG A 52 -26.58 -11.37 10.44
CA ARG A 52 -26.23 -11.37 9.00
C ARG A 52 -25.00 -10.51 8.75
N THR A 53 -24.06 -10.98 7.92
CA THR A 53 -22.99 -10.13 7.41
C THR A 53 -23.60 -9.04 6.53
N VAL A 54 -23.33 -7.79 6.87
CA VAL A 54 -23.83 -6.62 6.11
C VAL A 54 -22.71 -5.96 5.33
N ALA A 55 -21.47 -5.98 5.81
CA ALA A 55 -20.30 -5.43 5.13
C ALA A 55 -19.03 -6.21 5.48
N VAL A 56 -17.96 -5.96 4.72
CA VAL A 56 -16.62 -6.49 4.97
C VAL A 56 -15.64 -5.33 4.95
N ALA A 57 -15.05 -5.03 6.11
CA ALA A 57 -13.96 -4.08 6.22
C ALA A 57 -12.62 -4.78 5.95
N ALA A 58 -11.64 -4.04 5.43
CA ALA A 58 -10.26 -4.51 5.33
C ALA A 58 -9.43 -3.94 6.49
N LEU A 59 -8.66 -4.79 7.14
CA LEU A 59 -7.69 -4.40 8.17
C LEU A 59 -6.29 -4.60 7.61
N THR A 60 -5.53 -3.51 7.54
CA THR A 60 -4.18 -3.50 6.96
C THR A 60 -3.16 -3.37 8.06
N GLY A 61 -2.48 -4.45 8.42
CA GLY A 61 -1.43 -4.41 9.42
C GLY A 61 -0.16 -3.73 8.93
N THR A 62 0.26 -2.70 9.66
CA THR A 62 1.57 -2.06 9.51
C THR A 62 2.63 -2.85 10.30
N ALA A 63 3.39 -3.74 9.66
CA ALA A 63 4.24 -4.64 10.47
C ALA A 63 5.43 -3.98 11.18
N GLY A 64 5.73 -2.70 10.91
CA GLY A 64 6.69 -1.91 11.69
C GLY A 64 6.09 -1.27 12.96
N TYR A 65 4.78 -1.05 12.98
CA TYR A 65 4.09 -0.23 13.97
C TYR A 65 2.98 -1.05 14.62
N ARG A 66 3.19 -1.47 15.88
CA ARG A 66 2.15 -2.12 16.70
C ARG A 66 1.33 -1.11 17.47
N ASP A 67 1.34 0.13 17.02
CA ASP A 67 0.54 1.21 17.58
C ASP A 67 -0.89 1.07 17.09
N LEU A 68 -1.83 1.64 17.85
CA LEU A 68 -3.21 1.67 17.41
C LEU A 68 -3.34 2.62 16.22
N GLU A 69 -3.97 2.14 15.17
CA GLU A 69 -4.34 2.89 13.98
C GLU A 69 -5.86 2.83 13.79
N THR A 70 -6.39 3.83 13.10
CA THR A 70 -7.80 3.87 12.74
C THR A 70 -7.96 3.57 11.27
N VAL A 71 -8.92 2.72 10.94
CA VAL A 71 -9.39 2.57 9.57
C VAL A 71 -10.89 2.80 9.52
N HIS A 72 -11.33 3.55 8.51
CA HIS A 72 -12.74 3.76 8.23
C HIS A 72 -13.20 2.77 7.16
N ALA A 73 -14.37 2.16 7.37
CA ALA A 73 -15.04 1.31 6.43
C ALA A 73 -16.47 1.82 6.18
N GLU A 74 -16.90 1.83 4.93
CA GLU A 74 -18.31 2.06 4.60
C GLU A 74 -19.13 0.81 4.92
N ILE A 75 -20.32 1.04 5.48
CA ILE A 75 -21.29 -0.01 5.76
C ILE A 75 -22.65 0.40 5.15
N PRO A 76 -23.55 -0.54 4.82
CA PRO A 76 -24.90 -0.16 4.44
C PRO A 76 -25.57 0.58 5.60
N PRO A 77 -26.48 1.54 5.33
CA PRO A 77 -27.21 2.23 6.38
C PRO A 77 -27.86 1.26 7.35
N ILE A 78 -27.57 1.42 8.64
CA ILE A 78 -28.26 0.73 9.73
C ILE A 78 -29.28 1.74 10.26
N GLU A 79 -30.56 1.38 10.16
CA GLU A 79 -31.67 2.24 10.58
C GLU A 79 -31.71 2.44 12.11
N PRO A 80 -32.32 3.53 12.60
CA PRO A 80 -32.53 3.71 14.04
C PRO A 80 -33.28 2.54 14.66
N GLY A 81 -32.82 2.08 15.81
CA GLY A 81 -33.36 0.88 16.42
C GLY A 81 -32.35 0.20 17.35
N THR A 82 -32.77 -0.92 17.92
CA THR A 82 -31.95 -1.77 18.77
C THR A 82 -31.56 -3.02 17.99
N HIS A 83 -30.26 -3.27 17.88
CA HIS A 83 -29.69 -4.35 17.08
C HIS A 83 -28.71 -5.17 17.89
N THR A 84 -28.46 -6.40 17.43
CA THR A 84 -27.27 -7.16 17.80
C THR A 84 -26.21 -6.94 16.74
N VAL A 85 -25.05 -6.45 17.15
CA VAL A 85 -23.91 -6.21 16.26
C VAL A 85 -22.80 -7.19 16.59
N SER A 86 -22.18 -7.78 15.58
CA SER A 86 -21.03 -8.65 15.80
C SER A 86 -19.96 -8.52 14.73
N PHE A 87 -18.75 -8.96 15.05
CA PHE A 87 -17.58 -8.84 14.20
C PHE A 87 -16.83 -10.17 14.12
N ARG A 88 -16.41 -10.57 12.92
CA ARG A 88 -15.61 -11.78 12.68
C ARG A 88 -14.43 -11.46 11.78
N THR A 89 -13.26 -11.99 12.08
CA THR A 89 -12.04 -11.76 11.28
C THR A 89 -11.36 -13.07 10.94
N ASP A 90 -10.70 -13.10 9.77
CA ASP A 90 -9.87 -14.21 9.34
C ASP A 90 -8.39 -14.07 9.76
N GLY A 91 -8.01 -12.87 10.21
CA GLY A 91 -6.74 -12.54 10.87
C GLY A 91 -6.82 -12.49 12.40
N ASN A 92 -5.75 -12.01 13.03
CA ASN A 92 -5.60 -11.86 14.48
C ASN A 92 -5.27 -10.41 14.91
N PRO A 93 -6.02 -9.40 14.46
CA PRO A 93 -5.82 -8.02 14.91
C PRO A 93 -6.22 -7.87 16.38
N TYR A 94 -5.51 -7.02 17.11
CA TYR A 94 -6.07 -6.47 18.35
C TYR A 94 -6.96 -5.29 17.98
N VAL A 95 -8.24 -5.31 18.38
CA VAL A 95 -9.19 -4.23 18.18
C VAL A 95 -9.50 -3.59 19.52
N GLU A 96 -9.22 -2.29 19.66
CA GLU A 96 -9.53 -1.51 20.85
C GLU A 96 -11.03 -1.17 20.89
N GLU A 97 -11.57 -0.62 19.81
CA GLU A 97 -12.95 -0.18 19.72
C GLU A 97 -13.47 -0.09 18.29
N PHE A 98 -14.79 -0.07 18.19
CA PHE A 98 -15.56 0.21 16.99
C PHE A 98 -16.38 1.48 17.20
N VAL A 99 -16.38 2.40 16.25
CA VAL A 99 -17.14 3.64 16.32
C VAL A 99 -18.03 3.75 15.08
N PHE A 100 -19.34 3.62 15.28
CA PHE A 100 -20.30 3.84 14.20
C PHE A 100 -20.54 5.32 14.01
N THR A 101 -20.51 5.76 12.76
CA THR A 101 -20.62 7.17 12.37
C THR A 101 -21.78 7.39 11.40
N GLU A 102 -22.37 8.59 11.46
CA GLU A 102 -23.43 9.02 10.55
C GLU A 102 -22.89 9.39 9.15
N SER A 103 -21.58 9.52 9.04
CA SER A 103 -20.85 9.97 7.85
C SER A 103 -20.30 8.80 7.05
N SER A 104 -20.40 8.88 5.73
CA SER A 104 -19.60 8.08 4.79
C SER A 104 -18.21 8.70 4.54
N TYR A 105 -17.30 7.95 3.90
CA TYR A 105 -15.98 8.47 3.50
C TYR A 105 -16.06 9.79 2.73
N LYS A 106 -17.06 9.94 1.85
CA LYS A 106 -17.26 11.14 1.03
C LYS A 106 -17.58 12.40 1.83
N GLU A 107 -18.13 12.23 3.03
CA GLU A 107 -18.52 13.35 3.90
C GLU A 107 -17.36 13.77 4.83
N ASN A 108 -16.42 12.85 5.14
CA ASN A 108 -15.29 13.10 6.04
C ASN A 108 -13.96 13.44 5.37
N ALA A 109 -13.66 12.90 4.19
CA ALA A 109 -12.36 13.09 3.53
C ALA A 109 -12.21 14.47 2.85
N GLY A 110 -13.30 15.24 2.73
CA GLY A 110 -13.39 16.36 1.80
C GLY A 110 -13.27 15.88 0.35
N ALA A 111 -13.67 16.70 -0.62
CA ALA A 111 -13.20 16.46 -1.97
C ALA A 111 -11.68 16.69 -1.94
N TYR A 112 -10.87 15.64 -2.02
CA TYR A 112 -9.46 15.81 -2.31
C TYR A 112 -9.37 16.52 -3.65
N GLU A 113 -9.06 17.81 -3.60
CA GLU A 113 -8.83 18.62 -4.79
C GLU A 113 -7.36 18.42 -5.19
N PRO A 114 -7.10 17.82 -6.37
CA PRO A 114 -5.75 17.74 -6.90
C PRO A 114 -5.14 19.13 -6.91
N ALA A 115 -3.97 19.30 -6.30
CA ALA A 115 -3.29 20.58 -6.33
C ALA A 115 -2.97 20.98 -7.77
N GLU A 116 -3.17 22.26 -8.12
CA GLU A 116 -2.70 22.77 -9.40
C GLU A 116 -1.16 22.70 -9.43
N PRO A 117 -0.56 21.93 -10.34
CA PRO A 117 0.88 21.76 -10.33
C PRO A 117 1.57 23.05 -10.77
N CYS A 118 2.40 23.63 -9.91
CA CYS A 118 3.31 24.72 -10.26
C CYS A 118 4.70 24.14 -10.58
N PHE A 119 4.76 23.22 -11.55
CA PHE A 119 6.03 22.60 -11.93
C PHE A 119 7.00 23.66 -12.44
N ARG A 120 8.23 23.61 -11.93
CA ARG A 120 9.31 24.43 -12.46
C ARG A 120 10.06 23.60 -13.47
N GLU A 121 10.29 24.19 -14.64
CA GLU A 121 11.23 23.61 -15.59
C GLU A 121 12.60 23.54 -14.91
N THR A 122 13.23 22.39 -15.04
CA THR A 122 14.49 22.06 -14.37
C THR A 122 15.56 21.65 -15.37
N ASP A 123 15.23 21.60 -16.67
CA ASP A 123 16.11 21.20 -17.77
C ASP A 123 16.80 19.85 -17.46
N ASN A 124 16.10 18.99 -16.72
CA ASN A 124 16.63 17.73 -16.21
C ASN A 124 16.90 16.73 -17.35
N ASP A 125 16.20 16.88 -18.46
CA ASP A 125 16.44 16.16 -19.72
C ASP A 125 17.76 16.56 -20.40
N LEU A 126 18.42 17.63 -19.95
CA LEU A 126 19.77 18.01 -20.38
C LEU A 126 20.88 17.38 -19.52
N ILE A 127 20.53 16.67 -18.44
CA ILE A 127 21.52 16.04 -17.56
C ILE A 127 22.10 14.80 -18.25
N THR A 128 23.41 14.81 -18.47
CA THR A 128 24.19 13.64 -18.87
C THR A 128 24.87 13.00 -17.66
N ALA A 129 25.29 11.75 -17.78
CA ALA A 129 26.01 11.03 -16.72
C ALA A 129 27.13 10.17 -17.30
N THR A 130 28.25 10.13 -16.58
CA THR A 130 29.31 9.13 -16.75
C THR A 130 29.44 8.38 -15.44
N ASP A 131 29.36 7.05 -15.50
CA ASP A 131 29.50 6.24 -14.28
C ASP A 131 30.96 5.98 -13.89
N SER A 132 31.16 5.30 -12.76
CA SER A 132 32.49 5.00 -12.22
C SER A 132 33.32 4.04 -13.07
N LEU A 133 32.73 3.40 -14.09
CA LEU A 133 33.43 2.56 -15.06
C LEU A 133 33.78 3.35 -16.34
N GLY A 134 33.46 4.65 -16.39
CA GLY A 134 33.71 5.51 -17.54
C GLY A 134 32.67 5.39 -18.66
N ARG A 135 31.53 4.71 -18.42
CA ARG A 135 30.45 4.61 -19.40
C ARG A 135 29.63 5.89 -19.36
N THR A 136 29.38 6.50 -20.52
CA THR A 136 28.64 7.77 -20.64
C THR A 136 27.27 7.51 -21.28
N LEU A 137 26.25 8.24 -20.83
CA LEU A 137 24.93 8.19 -21.44
C LEU A 137 24.99 8.66 -22.90
N PRO A 138 24.27 7.99 -23.82
CA PRO A 138 24.24 8.36 -25.23
C PRO A 138 23.59 9.74 -25.43
N GLY A 139 24.12 10.51 -26.38
CA GLY A 139 23.56 11.81 -26.75
C GLY A 139 22.40 11.72 -27.76
N ILE A 140 21.86 12.88 -28.13
CA ILE A 140 20.77 12.98 -29.14
C ILE A 140 21.18 12.40 -30.50
N GLU A 141 22.45 12.47 -30.88
CA GLU A 141 22.96 11.89 -32.13
C GLU A 141 22.81 10.36 -32.15
N GLU A 142 22.88 9.70 -30.99
CA GLU A 142 22.77 8.24 -30.86
C GLU A 142 21.32 7.78 -30.61
N CYS A 143 20.55 8.52 -29.82
CA CYS A 143 19.21 8.12 -29.39
C CYS A 143 18.06 8.74 -30.19
N GLY A 144 18.33 9.85 -30.90
CA GLY A 144 17.32 10.69 -31.55
C GLY A 144 16.42 11.42 -30.54
N GLU A 145 15.34 12.00 -31.05
CA GLU A 145 14.37 12.77 -30.25
C GLU A 145 13.63 11.89 -29.21
N PRO A 146 13.25 12.47 -28.05
CA PRO A 146 12.43 11.78 -27.05
C PRO A 146 11.15 11.17 -27.64
N LYS A 147 10.91 9.90 -27.33
CA LYS A 147 9.70 9.18 -27.73
C LYS A 147 8.60 9.38 -26.68
N LYS A 148 7.34 9.44 -27.11
CA LYS A 148 6.18 9.42 -26.21
C LYS A 148 6.02 8.05 -25.55
N ARG A 149 6.77 7.82 -24.47
CA ARG A 149 6.80 6.59 -23.69
C ARG A 149 6.76 6.96 -22.21
N PHE A 150 6.29 6.02 -21.39
CA PHE A 150 6.38 6.13 -19.95
C PHE A 150 7.61 5.36 -19.45
N VAL A 151 8.29 5.93 -18.47
CA VAL A 151 9.38 5.31 -17.72
C VAL A 151 8.85 4.89 -16.35
N GLY A 152 8.79 3.57 -16.14
CA GLY A 152 8.39 2.98 -14.86
C GLY A 152 9.60 2.48 -14.06
N LEU A 153 9.56 2.66 -12.74
CA LEU A 153 10.57 2.15 -11.82
C LEU A 153 9.93 1.22 -10.78
N PHE A 154 10.45 0.00 -10.62
CA PHE A 154 10.09 -0.86 -9.49
C PHE A 154 10.68 -0.29 -8.20
N TYR A 155 9.84 -0.15 -7.19
CA TYR A 155 10.20 0.50 -5.93
C TYR A 155 9.77 -0.35 -4.73
N TRP A 156 10.68 -0.55 -3.80
CA TRP A 156 10.50 -1.43 -2.65
C TRP A 156 10.19 -0.63 -1.39
N THR A 157 9.12 -1.00 -0.70
CA THR A 157 8.60 -0.31 0.50
C THR A 157 8.60 -1.20 1.76
N TRP A 158 9.42 -2.26 1.78
CA TRP A 158 9.35 -3.33 2.77
C TRP A 158 10.20 -3.15 4.04
N ARG A 159 11.09 -2.14 4.10
CA ARG A 159 12.12 -2.03 5.15
C ARG A 159 11.58 -1.70 6.53
N ASN A 160 10.45 -1.02 6.65
CA ASN A 160 9.90 -0.65 7.95
C ASN A 160 9.61 -1.87 8.84
N GLN A 161 9.19 -3.00 8.23
CA GLN A 161 8.94 -4.25 8.95
C GLN A 161 10.22 -4.92 9.46
N ASN A 162 11.38 -4.54 8.91
CA ASN A 162 12.67 -5.16 9.15
C ASN A 162 13.66 -4.18 9.81
N VAL A 163 13.17 -3.06 10.36
CA VAL A 163 14.03 -2.03 10.97
C VAL A 163 14.81 -2.52 12.18
N LYS A 164 14.33 -3.59 12.85
CA LYS A 164 15.02 -4.22 13.98
C LYS A 164 16.10 -5.22 13.55
N ILE A 165 16.07 -5.64 12.29
CA ILE A 165 17.05 -6.58 11.75
C ILE A 165 18.29 -5.79 11.38
N GLU A 166 19.44 -6.23 11.90
CA GLU A 166 20.70 -5.57 11.60
C GLU A 166 21.04 -5.72 10.11
N PRO A 167 21.32 -4.62 9.39
CA PRO A 167 21.71 -4.71 8.00
C PRO A 167 23.19 -5.10 7.87
N THR A 168 23.48 -5.98 6.91
CA THR A 168 24.85 -6.38 6.57
C THR A 168 25.19 -5.97 5.15
N ASN A 169 26.39 -5.38 4.99
CA ASN A 169 26.95 -5.03 3.68
C ASN A 169 27.77 -6.22 3.15
N LEU A 170 27.19 -6.94 2.18
CA LEU A 170 27.79 -8.10 1.54
C LEU A 170 29.17 -7.78 0.94
N SER A 171 29.29 -6.70 0.18
CA SER A 171 30.57 -6.33 -0.46
C SER A 171 31.66 -6.01 0.57
N LYS A 172 31.29 -5.51 1.76
CA LYS A 172 32.24 -5.31 2.86
C LYS A 172 32.67 -6.65 3.44
N VAL A 173 31.72 -7.52 3.77
CA VAL A 173 32.01 -8.86 4.31
C VAL A 173 32.92 -9.65 3.39
N LEU A 174 32.61 -9.73 2.09
CA LEU A 174 33.41 -10.50 1.13
C LEU A 174 34.79 -9.88 0.84
N ARG A 175 34.98 -8.58 1.10
CA ARG A 175 36.30 -7.93 1.00
C ARG A 175 37.18 -8.28 2.20
N GLU A 176 36.59 -8.39 3.38
CA GLU A 176 37.28 -8.69 4.64
C GLU A 176 37.47 -10.21 4.83
N HIS A 177 36.52 -11.01 4.35
CA HIS A 177 36.41 -12.45 4.50
C HIS A 177 35.98 -13.12 3.18
N PRO A 178 36.85 -13.18 2.17
CA PRO A 178 36.51 -13.77 0.87
C PRO A 178 36.20 -15.27 0.94
N ASP A 179 36.72 -15.96 1.95
CA ASP A 179 36.43 -17.37 2.25
C ASP A 179 34.99 -17.62 2.74
N ALA A 180 34.25 -16.56 3.11
CA ALA A 180 32.86 -16.67 3.55
C ALA A 180 31.84 -16.87 2.40
N GLU A 181 32.21 -16.61 1.14
CA GLU A 181 31.29 -16.56 -0.03
C GLU A 181 30.47 -17.84 -0.21
N TYR A 182 31.08 -19.00 0.04
CA TYR A 182 30.48 -20.31 -0.15
C TYR A 182 30.34 -21.09 1.16
N ASP A 183 30.50 -20.43 2.31
CA ASP A 183 30.33 -21.02 3.63
C ASP A 183 29.29 -20.24 4.45
N ILE A 184 28.05 -20.76 4.48
CA ILE A 184 26.94 -20.19 5.24
C ILE A 184 27.16 -20.26 6.77
N HIS A 185 28.10 -21.09 7.24
CA HIS A 185 28.43 -21.23 8.65
C HIS A 185 29.66 -20.41 9.06
N HIS A 186 30.25 -19.65 8.12
CA HIS A 186 31.39 -18.80 8.38
C HIS A 186 31.06 -17.75 9.47
N PRO A 187 31.96 -17.51 10.46
CA PRO A 187 31.69 -16.61 11.59
C PRO A 187 31.52 -15.13 11.22
N ALA A 188 31.75 -14.75 9.96
CA ALA A 188 31.49 -13.40 9.45
C ALA A 188 29.98 -13.14 9.22
N TRP A 189 29.18 -14.19 9.07
CA TRP A 189 27.73 -14.09 8.96
C TRP A 189 27.10 -13.99 10.35
N LYS A 190 26.03 -13.20 10.46
CA LYS A 190 25.32 -12.98 11.72
C LYS A 190 24.02 -13.77 11.72
N GLU A 191 23.63 -14.24 12.91
CA GLU A 191 22.31 -14.83 13.10
C GLU A 191 21.24 -13.74 12.95
N HIS A 192 20.26 -13.97 12.07
CA HIS A 192 19.15 -13.04 11.79
C HIS A 192 19.54 -11.67 11.22
N GLU A 193 20.36 -11.65 10.17
CA GLU A 193 20.73 -10.42 9.44
C GLU A 193 19.90 -10.16 8.17
N SER A 194 19.90 -8.91 7.71
CA SER A 194 19.39 -8.53 6.39
C SER A 194 20.56 -8.11 5.49
N VAL A 195 20.91 -8.99 4.56
CA VAL A 195 22.06 -8.81 3.68
C VAL A 195 21.70 -7.90 2.51
N HIS A 196 22.55 -6.91 2.27
CA HIS A 196 22.46 -5.96 1.17
C HIS A 196 23.74 -6.01 0.37
N TRP A 197 23.64 -5.86 -0.95
CA TRP A 197 24.81 -5.90 -1.83
C TRP A 197 25.88 -4.86 -1.42
N ASN A 198 25.43 -3.64 -1.13
CA ASN A 198 26.23 -2.52 -0.63
C ASN A 198 25.41 -1.66 0.31
N GLU A 199 26.09 -0.79 1.06
CA GLU A 199 25.45 0.29 1.82
C GLU A 199 24.88 1.35 0.85
N PRO A 200 23.58 1.69 0.95
CA PRO A 200 22.99 2.75 0.13
C PRO A 200 23.56 4.14 0.48
N LEU A 201 23.37 5.12 -0.42
CA LEU A 201 23.86 6.49 -0.24
C LEU A 201 23.41 7.14 1.10
N TYR A 202 22.18 6.86 1.54
CA TYR A 202 21.62 7.35 2.80
C TYR A 202 21.74 6.33 3.94
N GLY A 203 22.70 5.40 3.83
CA GLY A 203 22.80 4.26 4.74
C GLY A 203 21.61 3.30 4.61
N PHE A 204 21.42 2.45 5.59
CA PHE A 204 20.33 1.49 5.65
C PHE A 204 19.03 2.14 6.15
N TYR A 205 18.50 3.06 5.34
CA TYR A 205 17.37 3.93 5.69
C TYR A 205 16.03 3.20 5.85
N ARG A 206 15.10 3.86 6.55
CA ARG A 206 13.70 3.46 6.68
C ARG A 206 12.88 3.97 5.50
N ASN A 207 11.84 3.22 5.08
CA ASN A 207 11.03 3.62 3.92
C ASN A 207 10.01 4.71 4.22
N ASP A 208 9.88 5.14 5.47
CA ASP A 208 9.07 6.27 5.91
C ASP A 208 9.89 7.50 6.33
N ASP A 209 11.21 7.51 6.11
CA ASP A 209 12.03 8.67 6.41
C ASP A 209 11.71 9.82 5.44
N PRO A 210 11.12 10.94 5.89
CA PRO A 210 10.67 12.00 5.01
C PRO A 210 11.83 12.70 4.29
N TYR A 211 13.03 12.75 4.88
CA TYR A 211 14.20 13.33 4.23
C TYR A 211 14.62 12.47 3.03
N VAL A 212 14.71 11.15 3.22
CA VAL A 212 15.08 10.23 2.14
C VAL A 212 14.01 10.22 1.04
N LEU A 213 12.74 10.16 1.42
CA LEU A 213 11.62 10.22 0.48
C LEU A 213 11.61 11.53 -0.33
N ARG A 214 11.91 12.66 0.30
CA ARG A 214 12.06 13.95 -0.38
C ARG A 214 13.20 13.93 -1.40
N LYS A 215 14.33 13.31 -1.06
CA LYS A 215 15.46 13.15 -2.00
C LYS A 215 15.12 12.23 -3.15
N HIS A 216 14.41 11.13 -2.90
CA HIS A 216 13.91 10.24 -3.94
C HIS A 216 12.94 10.96 -4.88
N ALA A 217 12.02 11.76 -4.36
CA ALA A 217 11.12 12.59 -5.16
C ALA A 217 11.89 13.46 -6.17
N GLN A 218 12.95 14.13 -5.72
CA GLN A 218 13.84 14.91 -6.57
C GLN A 218 14.60 14.03 -7.58
N TYR A 219 15.22 12.93 -7.14
CA TYR A 219 16.04 12.10 -8.00
C TYR A 219 15.26 11.43 -9.12
N PHE A 220 14.06 10.95 -8.80
CA PHE A 220 13.21 10.29 -9.80
C PHE A 220 12.61 11.30 -10.77
N ALA A 221 12.23 12.49 -10.30
CA ALA A 221 11.85 13.59 -11.19
C ALA A 221 13.00 13.98 -12.14
N ASN A 222 14.22 14.10 -11.61
CA ASN A 222 15.40 14.44 -12.40
C ASN A 222 15.78 13.35 -13.40
N ALA A 223 15.54 12.08 -13.07
CA ALA A 223 15.75 10.96 -13.98
C ALA A 223 14.61 10.78 -15.01
N GLY A 224 13.58 11.63 -15.00
CA GLY A 224 12.45 11.53 -15.92
C GLY A 224 11.57 10.29 -15.67
N VAL A 225 11.50 9.80 -14.43
CA VAL A 225 10.64 8.66 -14.07
C VAL A 225 9.19 9.15 -13.98
N ASP A 226 8.31 8.53 -14.76
CA ASP A 226 6.88 8.88 -14.78
C ASP A 226 6.10 8.17 -13.67
N ALA A 227 6.47 6.93 -13.34
CA ALA A 227 5.72 6.12 -12.39
C ALA A 227 6.60 5.20 -11.53
N LEU A 228 6.27 5.09 -10.25
CA LEU A 228 6.77 4.07 -9.34
C LEU A 228 5.79 2.90 -9.26
N PHE A 229 6.31 1.68 -9.33
CA PHE A 229 5.56 0.45 -9.16
C PHE A 229 5.96 -0.19 -7.83
N PHE A 230 5.09 -0.07 -6.82
CA PHE A 230 5.36 -0.60 -5.48
C PHE A 230 5.28 -2.12 -5.45
N ASP A 231 6.38 -2.75 -5.06
CA ASP A 231 6.44 -4.20 -4.84
C ASP A 231 5.65 -4.60 -3.60
N THR A 232 4.51 -5.25 -3.83
CA THR A 232 3.64 -5.84 -2.80
C THR A 232 3.47 -7.34 -3.01
N THR A 233 4.46 -8.01 -3.60
CA THR A 233 4.34 -9.42 -4.04
C THR A 233 4.51 -10.46 -2.91
N ASN A 234 4.60 -10.01 -1.66
CA ASN A 234 4.85 -10.83 -0.47
C ASN A 234 3.56 -11.15 0.31
N GLY A 235 2.71 -12.01 -0.23
CA GLY A 235 1.51 -12.47 0.47
C GLY A 235 0.43 -11.40 0.50
N SER A 236 -0.02 -10.95 1.67
CA SER A 236 -1.03 -9.88 1.82
C SER A 236 -0.43 -8.53 2.24
N LEU A 237 0.90 -8.38 2.20
CA LEU A 237 1.58 -7.16 2.61
C LEU A 237 1.48 -6.08 1.53
N VAL A 238 0.87 -4.94 1.87
CA VAL A 238 0.81 -3.75 1.00
C VAL A 238 1.71 -2.61 1.45
N TRP A 239 2.34 -2.70 2.64
CA TRP A 239 3.27 -1.71 3.19
C TRP A 239 2.67 -0.30 3.39
N LYS A 240 1.47 -0.23 4.00
CA LYS A 240 0.69 1.02 4.22
C LYS A 240 1.49 2.14 4.86
N ASP A 241 2.24 1.83 5.90
CA ASP A 241 3.11 2.77 6.61
C ASP A 241 4.15 3.42 5.70
N ALA A 242 4.71 2.66 4.75
CA ALA A 242 5.71 3.17 3.83
C ALA A 242 5.11 3.89 2.61
N TYR A 243 4.08 3.34 1.95
CA TYR A 243 3.53 4.00 0.75
C TYR A 243 2.76 5.27 1.11
N MET A 244 2.06 5.32 2.25
CA MET A 244 1.34 6.54 2.66
C MET A 244 2.32 7.68 2.99
N ALA A 245 3.42 7.38 3.69
CA ALA A 245 4.48 8.35 3.95
C ALA A 245 5.11 8.87 2.64
N LEU A 246 5.34 7.98 1.68
CA LEU A 246 5.84 8.37 0.36
C LEU A 246 4.85 9.28 -0.38
N LEU A 247 3.56 8.92 -0.42
CA LEU A 247 2.52 9.73 -1.06
C LEU A 247 2.41 11.11 -0.43
N GLU A 248 2.45 11.19 0.90
CA GLU A 248 2.44 12.46 1.63
C GLU A 248 3.63 13.35 1.25
N GLU A 249 4.86 12.82 1.26
CA GLU A 249 6.04 13.60 0.90
C GLU A 249 6.13 13.92 -0.59
N PHE A 250 5.65 13.04 -1.47
CA PHE A 250 5.60 13.31 -2.91
C PHE A 250 4.56 14.39 -3.22
N HIS A 251 3.46 14.42 -2.48
CA HIS A 251 2.46 15.48 -2.59
C HIS A 251 3.05 16.83 -2.17
N LYS A 252 3.71 16.88 -1.00
CA LYS A 252 4.42 18.09 -0.56
C LYS A 252 5.48 18.53 -1.58
N ALA A 253 6.24 17.59 -2.14
CA ALA A 253 7.22 17.88 -3.20
C ALA A 253 6.59 18.46 -4.48
N ARG A 254 5.40 18.00 -4.87
CA ARG A 254 4.65 18.58 -5.99
C ARG A 254 4.18 20.00 -5.73
N LEU A 255 3.70 20.27 -4.51
CA LEU A 255 3.34 21.63 -4.09
C LEU A 255 4.55 22.58 -4.15
N ASP A 256 5.74 22.06 -3.85
CA ASP A 256 7.00 22.80 -3.95
C ASP A 256 7.54 22.90 -5.40
N GLY A 257 6.83 22.34 -6.38
CA GLY A 257 7.14 22.44 -7.81
C GLY A 257 7.98 21.30 -8.39
N ILE A 258 8.21 20.21 -7.63
CA ILE A 258 8.89 19.01 -8.13
C ILE A 258 7.89 18.13 -8.88
N LYS A 259 8.19 17.79 -10.13
CA LYS A 259 7.37 16.86 -10.94
C LYS A 259 7.59 15.41 -10.51
N THR A 260 7.10 15.06 -9.32
CA THR A 260 7.30 13.71 -8.77
C THR A 260 6.59 12.64 -9.60
N PRO A 261 7.15 11.41 -9.66
CA PRO A 261 6.48 10.30 -10.30
C PRO A 261 5.09 10.04 -9.72
N GLN A 262 4.20 9.51 -10.55
CA GLN A 262 2.96 8.90 -10.09
C GLN A 262 3.23 7.49 -9.52
N VAL A 263 2.22 6.82 -8.98
CA VAL A 263 2.36 5.50 -8.35
C VAL A 263 1.33 4.50 -8.86
N ALA A 264 1.75 3.23 -8.89
CA ALA A 264 0.93 2.04 -9.10
C ALA A 264 1.45 0.89 -8.22
N PHE A 265 0.66 -0.17 -8.10
CA PHE A 265 0.99 -1.31 -7.23
C PHE A 265 1.15 -2.58 -8.06
N ILE A 266 2.18 -3.37 -7.77
CA ILE A 266 2.33 -4.74 -8.26
C ILE A 266 2.07 -5.72 -7.12
N MET A 267 1.05 -6.55 -7.31
CA MET A 267 0.57 -7.53 -6.33
C MET A 267 1.03 -8.94 -6.69
N ASN A 268 0.55 -9.94 -5.94
CA ASN A 268 0.92 -11.34 -6.15
C ASN A 268 0.83 -11.78 -7.62
N PHE A 269 1.75 -12.65 -8.01
CA PHE A 269 1.82 -13.27 -9.34
C PHE A 269 0.73 -14.36 -9.57
N GLY A 270 -0.48 -14.14 -9.04
CA GLY A 270 -1.64 -15.01 -9.25
C GLY A 270 -2.91 -14.55 -8.53
N PRO A 271 -4.07 -15.14 -8.86
CA PRO A 271 -5.36 -14.83 -8.24
C PRO A 271 -5.50 -15.54 -6.88
N MET A 272 -4.72 -15.11 -5.90
CA MET A 272 -4.69 -15.67 -4.55
C MET A 272 -5.69 -14.95 -3.63
N PRO A 273 -6.20 -15.59 -2.55
CA PRO A 273 -7.01 -14.91 -1.53
C PRO A 273 -6.32 -13.66 -0.95
N SER A 274 -4.99 -13.70 -0.79
CA SER A 274 -4.22 -12.54 -0.36
C SER A 274 -4.32 -11.36 -1.32
N THR A 275 -4.42 -11.59 -2.64
CA THR A 275 -4.62 -10.53 -3.64
C THR A 275 -5.96 -9.83 -3.44
N LEU A 276 -7.01 -10.55 -3.06
CA LEU A 276 -8.30 -9.94 -2.71
C LEU A 276 -8.16 -9.04 -1.48
N HIS A 277 -7.51 -9.51 -0.42
CA HIS A 277 -7.30 -8.69 0.78
C HIS A 277 -6.53 -7.42 0.47
N MET A 278 -5.48 -7.51 -0.37
CA MET A 278 -4.68 -6.37 -0.81
C MET A 278 -5.49 -5.37 -1.65
N LEU A 279 -6.33 -5.85 -2.58
CA LEU A 279 -7.16 -4.98 -3.40
C LEU A 279 -8.20 -4.26 -2.54
N ARG A 280 -8.85 -4.96 -1.61
CA ARG A 280 -9.81 -4.37 -0.67
C ARG A 280 -9.14 -3.33 0.22
N SER A 281 -8.02 -3.66 0.86
CA SER A 281 -7.33 -2.73 1.75
C SER A 281 -6.87 -1.49 1.01
N LEU A 282 -6.19 -1.67 -0.12
CA LEU A 282 -5.69 -0.57 -0.91
C LEU A 282 -6.84 0.31 -1.43
N TYR A 283 -7.95 -0.29 -1.86
CA TYR A 283 -9.11 0.46 -2.29
C TYR A 283 -9.72 1.26 -1.13
N GLN A 284 -9.91 0.64 0.03
CA GLN A 284 -10.48 1.26 1.22
C GLN A 284 -9.60 2.39 1.78
N ASP A 285 -8.28 2.17 1.87
CA ASP A 285 -7.35 3.08 2.53
C ASP A 285 -6.93 4.28 1.63
N LEU A 286 -6.81 4.08 0.32
CA LEU A 286 -6.23 5.07 -0.60
C LEU A 286 -7.23 5.59 -1.64
N TYR A 287 -7.86 4.69 -2.39
CA TYR A 287 -8.57 5.05 -3.61
C TYR A 287 -10.02 5.49 -3.38
N LYS A 288 -10.77 4.78 -2.54
CA LYS A 288 -12.16 5.10 -2.18
C LYS A 288 -12.27 6.48 -1.53
N PRO A 289 -11.38 6.88 -0.58
CA PRO A 289 -11.41 8.22 -0.01
C PRO A 289 -10.88 9.28 -0.98
N GLY A 290 -10.15 8.86 -2.02
CA GLY A 290 -9.61 9.78 -3.02
C GLY A 290 -8.32 10.47 -2.60
N LEU A 291 -7.54 9.90 -1.67
CA LEU A 291 -6.31 10.51 -1.20
C LEU A 291 -5.27 10.53 -2.33
N TYR A 292 -4.55 11.65 -2.46
CA TYR A 292 -3.42 11.77 -3.37
C TYR A 292 -3.75 11.49 -4.86
N ARG A 293 -4.94 11.89 -5.32
CA ARG A 293 -5.42 11.63 -6.70
C ARG A 293 -4.47 12.06 -7.80
N ASP A 294 -3.74 13.16 -7.61
CA ASP A 294 -2.76 13.63 -8.58
C ASP A 294 -1.61 12.64 -8.75
N LEU A 295 -1.26 11.88 -7.71
CA LEU A 295 -0.18 10.90 -7.70
C LEU A 295 -0.60 9.54 -8.28
N TRP A 296 -1.87 9.31 -8.62
CA TRP A 296 -2.28 8.01 -9.17
C TRP A 296 -1.83 7.85 -10.63
N PHE A 297 -1.11 6.78 -10.93
CA PHE A 297 -0.75 6.50 -12.33
C PHE A 297 -1.96 5.94 -13.07
N LEU A 298 -2.47 6.71 -14.03
CA LEU A 298 -3.65 6.34 -14.81
C LEU A 298 -3.24 5.65 -16.10
N TRP A 299 -3.84 4.48 -16.36
CA TRP A 299 -3.75 3.77 -17.62
C TRP A 299 -5.15 3.57 -18.19
N GLU A 300 -5.36 3.95 -19.46
CA GLU A 300 -6.68 3.89 -20.11
C GLU A 300 -7.77 4.65 -19.32
N GLY A 301 -7.38 5.76 -18.67
CA GLY A 301 -8.28 6.63 -17.92
C GLY A 301 -8.61 6.17 -16.50
N LYS A 302 -8.01 5.08 -16.00
CA LYS A 302 -8.24 4.54 -14.66
C LYS A 302 -6.93 4.24 -13.93
N PRO A 303 -6.90 4.24 -12.59
CA PRO A 303 -5.71 3.84 -11.84
C PRO A 303 -5.22 2.44 -12.26
N LEU A 304 -3.93 2.32 -12.52
CA LEU A 304 -3.31 1.05 -12.90
C LEU A 304 -3.02 0.21 -11.66
N VAL A 305 -3.39 -1.08 -11.72
CA VAL A 305 -2.91 -2.09 -10.78
C VAL A 305 -2.38 -3.30 -11.53
N LEU A 306 -1.19 -3.75 -11.13
CA LEU A 306 -0.59 -4.97 -11.63
C LEU A 306 -1.06 -6.13 -10.75
N ALA A 307 -2.24 -6.68 -11.07
CA ALA A 307 -2.88 -7.75 -10.31
C ALA A 307 -3.76 -8.64 -11.21
N TYR A 308 -4.21 -9.75 -10.63
CA TYR A 308 -5.15 -10.67 -11.26
C TYR A 308 -6.58 -10.38 -10.77
N PRO A 309 -7.45 -9.78 -11.61
CA PRO A 309 -8.83 -9.46 -11.23
C PRO A 309 -9.66 -10.71 -10.91
N GLU A 310 -9.20 -11.89 -11.33
CA GLU A 310 -9.81 -13.18 -11.04
C GLU A 310 -9.75 -13.52 -9.53
N ALA A 311 -8.93 -12.82 -8.75
CA ALA A 311 -8.97 -12.90 -7.28
C ALA A 311 -10.26 -12.30 -6.68
N ILE A 312 -10.98 -11.45 -7.42
CA ILE A 312 -12.20 -10.80 -6.95
C ILE A 312 -13.41 -11.69 -7.25
N PRO A 313 -14.09 -12.27 -6.24
CA PRO A 313 -15.22 -13.15 -6.48
C PRO A 313 -16.40 -12.39 -7.10
N GLN A 314 -17.27 -13.11 -7.81
CA GLN A 314 -18.47 -12.54 -8.44
C GLN A 314 -19.49 -12.08 -7.40
N GLU A 315 -19.61 -12.84 -6.31
CA GLU A 315 -20.50 -12.57 -5.19
C GLU A 315 -19.67 -12.36 -3.91
N GLY A 316 -20.00 -11.31 -3.16
CA GLY A 316 -19.45 -11.02 -1.84
C GLY A 316 -20.23 -11.72 -0.73
N LYS A 317 -19.93 -11.35 0.53
CA LYS A 317 -20.61 -11.92 1.72
C LYS A 317 -21.98 -11.28 2.01
N SER A 318 -22.33 -10.22 1.28
CA SER A 318 -23.62 -9.52 1.32
C SER A 318 -23.85 -8.80 -0.02
N ASP A 319 -25.06 -8.26 -0.24
CA ASP A 319 -25.35 -7.43 -1.42
C ASP A 319 -24.46 -6.18 -1.47
N PHE A 320 -24.23 -5.56 -0.31
CA PHE A 320 -23.35 -4.40 -0.19
C PHE A 320 -21.90 -4.75 -0.52
N ASP A 321 -21.39 -5.87 0.02
CA ASP A 321 -20.04 -6.34 -0.26
C ASP A 321 -19.88 -6.69 -1.75
N THR A 322 -20.89 -7.33 -2.36
CA THR A 322 -20.92 -7.61 -3.80
C THR A 322 -20.84 -6.33 -4.63
N ALA A 323 -21.57 -5.28 -4.25
CA ALA A 323 -21.49 -3.98 -4.91
C ALA A 323 -20.09 -3.35 -4.81
N LEU A 324 -19.46 -3.41 -3.62
CA LEU A 324 -18.09 -2.92 -3.41
C LEU A 324 -17.06 -3.69 -4.27
N LEU A 325 -17.17 -5.01 -4.34
CA LEU A 325 -16.30 -5.81 -5.20
C LEU A 325 -16.44 -5.47 -6.69
N ASN A 326 -17.66 -5.19 -7.13
CA ASN A 326 -17.93 -4.73 -8.49
C ASN A 326 -17.36 -3.33 -8.75
N GLU A 327 -17.39 -2.46 -7.76
CA GLU A 327 -16.74 -1.15 -7.81
C GLU A 327 -15.23 -1.30 -7.96
N ILE A 328 -14.56 -2.09 -7.12
CA ILE A 328 -13.12 -2.37 -7.19
C ILE A 328 -12.74 -2.90 -8.59
N ARG A 329 -13.48 -3.88 -9.10
CA ARG A 329 -13.24 -4.47 -10.43
C ARG A 329 -13.34 -3.45 -11.56
N SER A 330 -14.26 -2.48 -11.42
CA SER A 330 -14.51 -1.45 -12.44
C SER A 330 -13.58 -0.25 -12.29
N PHE A 331 -13.05 -0.02 -11.09
CA PHE A 331 -12.26 1.15 -10.73
C PHE A 331 -10.85 1.11 -11.32
N PHE A 332 -10.20 -0.04 -11.32
CA PHE A 332 -8.83 -0.19 -11.81
C PHE A 332 -8.75 -0.61 -13.28
N THR A 333 -7.68 -0.21 -13.95
CA THR A 333 -7.16 -0.94 -15.11
C THR A 333 -6.22 -2.04 -14.61
N PHE A 334 -6.56 -3.30 -14.86
CA PHE A 334 -5.76 -4.45 -14.46
C PHE A 334 -4.75 -4.82 -15.56
N ARG A 335 -3.51 -5.11 -15.15
CA ARG A 335 -2.50 -5.80 -15.97
C ARG A 335 -1.88 -6.95 -15.17
N PRO A 336 -1.64 -8.12 -15.75
CA PRO A 336 -1.03 -9.22 -15.00
C PRO A 336 0.45 -8.93 -14.74
N PRO A 337 0.93 -9.03 -13.50
CA PRO A 337 2.36 -9.06 -13.24
C PRO A 337 2.92 -10.43 -13.66
N GLN A 338 4.10 -10.45 -14.27
CA GLN A 338 4.75 -11.69 -14.69
C GLN A 338 6.05 -11.90 -13.92
N PRO A 339 6.25 -13.05 -13.26
CA PRO A 339 7.49 -13.36 -12.55
C PRO A 339 8.55 -13.86 -13.53
N MET A 340 8.83 -13.10 -14.59
CA MET A 340 9.82 -13.48 -15.60
C MET A 340 10.68 -12.30 -16.04
N TYR A 341 12.00 -12.55 -16.12
CA TYR A 341 12.97 -11.54 -16.52
C TYR A 341 13.12 -11.40 -18.05
N ALA A 342 12.69 -12.40 -18.82
CA ALA A 342 12.94 -12.50 -20.26
C ALA A 342 11.67 -12.43 -21.14
N GLY A 343 10.52 -12.07 -20.57
CA GLY A 343 9.26 -11.97 -21.32
C GLY A 343 8.48 -10.71 -20.96
N GLY A 344 7.85 -10.10 -21.96
CA GLY A 344 6.88 -9.02 -21.76
C GLY A 344 5.49 -9.57 -21.40
N PRO A 345 4.56 -8.69 -20.98
CA PRO A 345 3.21 -9.10 -20.60
C PRO A 345 2.53 -9.91 -21.72
N ARG A 346 2.06 -11.09 -21.37
CA ARG A 346 1.26 -12.03 -22.17
C ARG A 346 -0.02 -12.32 -21.42
N ARG A 347 -1.16 -12.22 -22.11
CA ARG A 347 -2.42 -12.85 -21.74
C ARG A 347 -2.85 -13.76 -22.87
#